data_AF-A0AAN9AHP5-F1
#
_entry.id   AF-A0AAN9AHP5-F1
#
_cell.length_a   1.000
_cell.length_b   1.000
_cell.length_c   1.000
_cell.angle_alpha   90.00
_cell.angle_beta   90.00
_cell.angle_gamma   90.00
#
_symmetry.space_group_name_H-M   'P 1'
#
loop_
_entity.id
_entity.type
_entity.pdbx_description
1 polymer ?
#
loop_
_entity_poly.entity_id
_entity_poly.type
_entity_poly.pdbx_seq_one_letter_code
_entity_poly.pdbx_strand_id
1 'polypeptide(L)'
;SVWGAECELESCSSSYVSGTQSGIEEGPSVGYCSLVQRYIQCTTEYRSACRGNLQYHSIQRMLSTFTTRNNCTAILQSVGSQPFSSEGPPNPNTLSEGSTPDKCRYDGNSSPAFCSLFGDPHLKTFEDQYMTCGVRGAWPLINTPYLAIQVTNEAVGPDNTATATTKASPVSNYDNSVVC
;
A
#
# COMPACT_ATOMS: atom_id res chain seq x y z
N SER A 1 -7.22 37.80 5.04
CA SER A 1 -6.25 37.34 4.04
C SER A 1 -6.14 35.83 4.16
N VAL A 2 -6.62 35.10 3.16
CA VAL A 2 -6.61 33.63 3.15
C VAL A 2 -5.21 33.20 2.76
N TRP A 3 -4.40 32.78 3.75
CA TRP A 3 -3.15 32.09 3.47
C TRP A 3 -3.53 30.69 3.01
N GLY A 4 -3.26 30.36 1.75
CA GLY A 4 -3.31 28.97 1.31
C GLY A 4 -2.31 28.21 2.17
N ALA A 5 -2.78 27.23 2.95
CA ALA A 5 -1.90 26.38 3.74
C ALA A 5 -0.83 25.79 2.80
N GLU A 6 0.43 25.92 3.17
CA GLU A 6 1.51 25.24 2.46
C GLU A 6 1.44 23.73 2.77
N CYS A 7 1.97 22.88 1.89
CA CYS A 7 1.95 21.44 2.10
C CYS A 7 2.99 21.07 3.17
N GLU A 8 2.61 21.15 4.45
CA GLU A 8 3.49 20.96 5.60
C GLU A 8 3.28 19.58 6.24
N LEU A 9 4.12 18.61 5.89
CA LEU A 9 4.00 17.21 6.34
C LEU A 9 5.06 16.79 7.38
N GLU A 10 6.08 17.63 7.59
CA GLU A 10 7.20 17.34 8.50
C GLU A 10 6.74 17.17 9.94
N SER A 11 5.82 18.02 10.41
CA SER A 11 5.23 17.93 11.75
C SER A 11 4.48 16.61 11.97
N CYS A 12 3.73 16.15 10.96
CA CYS A 12 3.06 14.86 10.98
C CYS A 12 4.05 13.69 11.02
N SER A 13 5.09 13.74 10.18
CA SER A 13 6.14 12.71 10.09
C SER A 13 6.93 12.60 11.39
N SER A 14 7.35 13.74 11.95
CA SER A 14 8.08 13.83 13.22
C SER A 14 7.26 13.27 14.39
N SER A 15 5.95 13.57 14.43
CA SER A 15 5.04 13.02 15.45
C SER A 15 4.91 11.50 15.35
N TYR A 16 4.83 10.95 14.14
CA TYR A 16 4.82 9.50 13.92
C TYR A 16 6.12 8.83 14.37
N VAL A 17 7.27 9.36 13.95
CA VAL A 17 8.60 8.85 14.32
C VAL A 17 8.78 8.87 15.84
N SER A 18 8.42 9.96 16.50
CA SER A 18 8.48 10.09 17.95
C SER A 18 7.64 9.02 18.66
N GLY A 19 6.44 8.72 18.14
CA GLY A 19 5.60 7.65 18.64
C GLY A 19 6.29 6.27 18.57
N THR A 20 6.91 5.95 17.44
CA THR A 20 7.65 4.68 17.29
C THR A 20 8.90 4.62 18.19
N GLN A 21 9.61 5.74 18.37
CA GLN A 21 10.77 5.82 19.26
C GLN A 21 10.39 5.74 20.75
N SER A 22 9.16 6.11 21.10
CA SER A 22 8.62 6.00 22.47
C SER A 22 8.23 4.56 22.87
N GLY A 23 8.51 3.57 22.02
CA GLY A 23 8.28 2.16 22.30
C GLY A 23 6.99 1.59 21.72
N ILE A 24 6.31 2.33 20.82
CA ILE A 24 5.19 1.77 20.05
C ILE A 24 5.76 0.94 18.90
N GLU A 25 5.80 -0.38 19.10
CA GLU A 25 6.26 -1.32 18.07
C GLU A 25 5.26 -1.46 16.92
N GLU A 26 5.78 -1.67 15.71
CA GLU A 26 4.96 -1.98 14.53
C GLU A 26 4.30 -3.35 14.69
N GLY A 27 2.96 -3.37 14.57
CA GLY A 27 2.20 -4.62 14.65
C GLY A 27 0.70 -4.40 14.84
N PRO A 28 -0.09 -5.49 14.88
CA PRO A 28 -1.54 -5.45 15.09
C PRO A 28 -1.88 -5.14 16.55
N SER A 29 -1.61 -3.91 17.00
CA SER A 29 -1.87 -3.45 18.36
C SER A 29 -2.69 -2.15 18.37
N VAL A 30 -3.44 -1.92 19.44
CA VAL A 30 -4.22 -0.68 19.63
C VAL A 30 -3.30 0.55 19.62
N GLY A 31 -2.13 0.45 20.25
CA GLY A 31 -1.16 1.55 20.32
C GLY A 31 -0.62 1.94 18.94
N TYR A 32 -0.18 0.96 18.16
CA TYR A 32 0.32 1.20 16.81
C TYR A 32 -0.78 1.68 15.86
N CYS A 33 -1.95 1.05 15.89
CA CYS A 33 -3.07 1.47 15.04
C CYS A 33 -3.60 2.86 15.38
N SER A 34 -3.58 3.27 16.66
CA SER A 34 -3.88 4.64 17.07
C SER A 34 -2.84 5.63 16.57
N LEU A 35 -1.56 5.25 16.56
CA LEU A 35 -0.47 6.06 16.02
C LEU A 35 -0.61 6.27 14.50
N VAL A 36 -0.90 5.20 13.75
CA VAL A 36 -1.18 5.24 12.30
C VAL A 36 -2.41 6.11 12.01
N GLN A 37 -3.49 5.95 12.78
CA GLN A 37 -4.72 6.75 12.60
C GLN A 37 -4.47 8.25 12.82
N ARG A 38 -3.67 8.63 13.83
CA ARG A 38 -3.29 10.02 14.05
C ARG A 38 -2.47 10.59 12.90
N TYR A 39 -1.58 9.79 12.31
CA TYR A 39 -0.79 10.22 11.16
C TYR A 39 -1.68 10.41 9.90
N ILE A 40 -2.67 9.54 9.69
CA ILE A 40 -3.70 9.74 8.64
C ILE A 40 -4.46 11.05 8.87
N GLN A 41 -4.93 11.30 10.09
CA GLN A 41 -5.66 12.53 10.41
C GLN A 41 -4.82 13.78 10.15
N CYS A 42 -3.59 13.82 10.70
CA CYS A 42 -2.68 14.95 10.53
C CYS A 42 -2.41 15.26 9.05
N THR A 43 -2.11 14.24 8.23
CA THR A 43 -1.82 14.46 6.81
C THR A 43 -3.06 14.87 6.01
N THR A 44 -4.25 14.42 6.40
CA THR A 44 -5.50 14.74 5.71
C THR A 44 -5.86 16.22 5.81
N GLU A 45 -5.45 16.91 6.88
CA GLU A 45 -5.64 18.37 7.03
C GLU A 45 -4.97 19.15 5.89
N TYR A 46 -3.84 18.66 5.38
CA TYR A 46 -3.08 19.28 4.30
C TYR A 46 -3.48 18.80 2.89
N ARG A 47 -4.53 17.95 2.75
CA ARG A 47 -4.93 17.34 1.46
C ARG A 47 -5.12 18.36 0.33
N SER A 48 -5.70 19.52 0.63
CA SER A 48 -5.97 20.56 -0.35
C SER A 48 -4.68 21.24 -0.84
N ALA A 49 -3.74 21.49 0.07
CA ALA A 49 -2.42 22.06 -0.19
C ALA A 49 -1.49 21.07 -0.92
N CYS A 50 -1.61 19.79 -0.59
CA CYS A 50 -0.71 18.73 -1.05
C CYS A 50 -1.16 17.99 -2.32
N ARG A 51 -2.13 18.50 -3.09
CA ARG A 51 -2.73 17.80 -4.25
C ARG A 51 -1.69 17.24 -5.24
N GLY A 52 -0.64 18.00 -5.52
CA GLY A 52 0.46 17.61 -6.44
C GLY A 52 1.74 17.17 -5.74
N ASN A 53 1.73 17.00 -4.42
CA ASN A 53 2.94 16.68 -3.65
C ASN A 53 3.18 15.15 -3.62
N LEU A 54 4.32 14.71 -4.16
CA LEU A 54 4.68 13.30 -4.22
C LEU A 54 4.85 12.67 -2.83
N GLN A 55 5.41 13.40 -1.86
CA GLN A 55 5.61 12.90 -0.50
C GLN A 55 4.27 12.62 0.17
N TYR A 56 3.29 13.52 0.02
CA TYR A 56 1.93 13.30 0.51
C TYR A 56 1.35 11.98 0.01
N HIS A 57 1.34 11.77 -1.31
CA HIS A 57 0.78 10.56 -1.90
C HIS A 57 1.57 9.29 -1.51
N SER A 58 2.88 9.41 -1.33
CA SER A 58 3.73 8.32 -0.83
C SER A 58 3.36 7.95 0.62
N ILE A 59 3.18 8.95 1.48
CA ILE A 59 2.74 8.78 2.87
C ILE A 59 1.34 8.17 2.92
N GLN A 60 0.39 8.62 2.08
CA GLN A 60 -0.96 8.03 2.02
C GLN A 60 -0.92 6.54 1.65
N ARG A 61 -0.09 6.15 0.68
CA ARG A 61 0.12 4.74 0.31
C ARG A 61 0.72 3.92 1.43
N MET A 62 1.73 4.47 2.11
CA MET A 62 2.35 3.85 3.28
C MET A 62 1.34 3.62 4.40
N LEU A 63 0.55 4.64 4.74
CA LEU A 63 -0.47 4.57 5.79
C LEU A 63 -1.60 3.60 5.46
N SER A 64 -2.02 3.54 4.19
CA SER A 64 -2.95 2.52 3.71
C SER A 64 -2.39 1.12 3.92
N THR A 65 -1.11 0.92 3.60
CA THR A 65 -0.42 -0.37 3.78
C THR A 65 -0.35 -0.75 5.26
N PHE A 66 0.04 0.17 6.14
CA PHE A 66 0.10 -0.07 7.58
C PHE A 66 -1.28 -0.42 8.17
N THR A 67 -2.33 0.27 7.73
CA THR A 67 -3.71 0.03 8.17
C THR A 67 -4.17 -1.38 7.79
N THR A 68 -3.96 -1.77 6.53
CA THR A 68 -4.37 -3.09 6.02
C THR A 68 -3.51 -4.22 6.61
N ARG A 69 -2.18 -4.09 6.60
CA ARG A 69 -1.26 -5.12 7.09
C ARG A 69 -1.47 -5.45 8.56
N ASN A 70 -1.87 -4.47 9.37
CA ASN A 70 -2.04 -4.62 10.82
C ASN A 70 -3.51 -4.70 11.26
N ASN A 71 -4.47 -4.85 10.33
CA ASN A 71 -5.91 -4.92 10.63
C ASN A 71 -6.42 -3.77 11.51
N CYS A 72 -5.88 -2.57 11.33
CA CYS A 72 -6.13 -1.46 12.25
C CYS A 72 -7.59 -1.04 12.31
N THR A 73 -8.34 -1.14 11.21
CA THR A 73 -9.78 -0.86 11.19
C THR A 73 -10.54 -1.75 12.17
N ALA A 74 -10.28 -3.06 12.16
CA ALA A 74 -10.95 -4.01 13.05
C ALA A 74 -10.54 -3.81 14.52
N ILE A 75 -9.25 -3.59 14.77
CA ILE A 75 -8.70 -3.37 16.11
C ILE A 75 -9.32 -2.11 16.73
N LEU A 76 -9.36 -0.99 16.01
CA LEU A 76 -9.91 0.26 16.52
C LEU A 76 -11.44 0.19 16.69
N GLN A 77 -12.14 -0.56 15.82
CA GLN A 77 -13.59 -0.82 15.98
C GLN A 77 -13.89 -1.67 17.21
N SER A 78 -13.07 -2.67 17.55
CA SER A 78 -13.27 -3.49 18.75
C SER A 78 -13.11 -2.70 20.06
N VAL A 79 -12.28 -1.64 20.05
CA VAL A 79 -12.11 -0.74 21.21
C VAL A 79 -13.25 0.29 21.28
N GLY A 80 -13.73 0.78 20.13
CA GLY A 80 -14.90 1.66 20.06
C GLY A 80 -16.24 0.96 20.37
N SER A 81 -16.27 -0.37 20.27
CA SER A 81 -17.44 -1.22 20.55
C SER A 81 -17.40 -1.87 21.93
N GLN A 82 -16.65 -1.30 22.88
CA GLN A 82 -16.68 -1.72 24.27
C GLN A 82 -17.75 -0.90 25.02
N PRO A 83 -19.01 -1.36 25.13
CA PRO A 83 -19.89 -0.83 26.15
C PRO A 83 -19.34 -1.27 27.49
N PHE A 84 -19.14 -0.31 28.39
CA PHE A 84 -19.11 -0.60 29.83
C PHE A 84 -20.33 -1.45 30.17
N SER A 85 -20.10 -2.61 30.76
CA SER A 85 -21.15 -3.50 31.27
C SER A 85 -22.09 -2.72 32.19
N SER A 86 -23.36 -2.63 31.82
CA SER A 86 -24.46 -2.47 32.75
C SER A 86 -25.66 -3.18 32.15
N GLU A 87 -26.13 -4.19 32.87
CA GLU A 87 -27.29 -5.03 32.56
C GLU A 87 -28.50 -4.21 32.07
N GLY A 88 -29.00 -4.57 30.89
CA GLY A 88 -30.28 -4.12 30.35
C GLY A 88 -30.86 -5.23 29.45
N PRO A 89 -32.18 -5.49 29.51
CA PRO A 89 -32.78 -6.69 28.92
C PRO A 89 -32.79 -6.67 27.38
N PRO A 90 -32.90 -7.84 26.73
CA PRO A 90 -32.67 -7.95 25.30
C PRO A 90 -33.82 -7.33 24.51
N ASN A 91 -33.47 -6.48 23.54
CA ASN A 91 -34.42 -6.00 22.55
C ASN A 91 -34.23 -6.83 21.26
N PRO A 92 -35.17 -7.70 20.88
CA PRO A 92 -35.14 -8.38 19.60
C PRO A 92 -35.74 -7.45 18.54
N ASN A 93 -35.12 -7.48 17.36
CA ASN A 93 -35.47 -6.79 16.10
C ASN A 93 -34.48 -5.66 15.80
N THR A 94 -33.89 -5.50 14.62
CA THR A 94 -34.06 -5.96 13.23
C THR A 94 -33.10 -4.98 12.51
N LEU A 95 -32.33 -5.23 11.47
CA LEU A 95 -32.42 -6.15 10.35
C LEU A 95 -31.01 -6.13 9.74
N SER A 96 -30.58 -7.27 9.22
CA SER A 96 -29.36 -7.44 8.45
C SER A 96 -29.43 -6.60 7.18
N GLU A 97 -28.70 -5.49 7.13
CA GLU A 97 -28.52 -4.74 5.87
C GLU A 97 -27.50 -5.50 5.03
N GLY A 98 -27.99 -6.21 4.01
CA GLY A 98 -27.20 -6.99 3.08
C GLY A 98 -26.19 -6.10 2.34
N SER A 99 -24.92 -6.23 2.68
CA SER A 99 -23.82 -5.71 1.87
C SER A 99 -23.65 -6.66 0.68
N THR A 100 -24.06 -6.20 -0.50
CA THR A 100 -23.64 -6.83 -1.75
C THR A 100 -22.11 -6.86 -1.77
N PRO A 101 -21.45 -8.00 -2.03
CA PRO A 101 -20.00 -8.05 -2.05
C PRO A 101 -19.48 -7.13 -3.15
N ASP A 102 -18.69 -6.12 -2.75
CA ASP A 102 -17.99 -5.24 -3.68
C ASP A 102 -17.11 -6.10 -4.58
N LYS A 103 -17.47 -6.21 -5.86
CA LYS A 103 -16.77 -7.05 -6.84
C LYS A 103 -15.28 -6.69 -7.00
N CYS A 104 -14.88 -5.51 -6.56
CA CYS A 104 -13.51 -5.00 -6.63
C CYS A 104 -12.75 -5.16 -5.31
N ARG A 105 -13.37 -5.70 -4.25
CA ARG A 105 -12.70 -5.90 -2.97
C ARG A 105 -11.93 -7.23 -3.01
N TYR A 106 -10.62 -7.12 -2.89
CA TYR A 106 -9.78 -8.29 -2.68
C TYR A 106 -10.05 -8.84 -1.27
N ASP A 107 -10.91 -9.86 -1.20
CA ASP A 107 -11.26 -10.59 0.04
C ASP A 107 -10.31 -11.77 0.31
N GLY A 108 -9.18 -11.83 -0.42
CA GLY A 108 -8.29 -12.98 -0.45
C GLY A 108 -7.52 -13.19 0.86
N ASN A 109 -7.61 -14.42 1.39
CA ASN A 109 -6.85 -14.91 2.54
C ASN A 109 -5.37 -15.27 2.20
N SER A 110 -4.88 -14.91 1.02
CA SER A 110 -3.52 -15.20 0.54
C SER A 110 -2.57 -14.04 0.82
N SER A 111 -1.39 -14.37 1.38
CA SER A 111 -0.28 -13.43 1.53
C SER A 111 0.20 -12.95 0.14
N PRO A 112 0.48 -11.65 -0.04
CA PRO A 112 0.96 -11.14 -1.32
C PRO A 112 2.33 -11.71 -1.67
N ALA A 113 2.51 -12.15 -2.91
CA ALA A 113 3.81 -12.51 -3.47
C ALA A 113 4.45 -11.29 -4.15
N PHE A 114 5.77 -11.12 -4.00
CA PHE A 114 6.50 -9.97 -4.51
C PHE A 114 7.50 -10.39 -5.58
N CYS A 115 7.53 -9.67 -6.70
CA CYS A 115 8.55 -9.80 -7.74
C CYS A 115 9.17 -8.42 -7.99
N SER A 116 10.50 -8.36 -8.06
CA SER A 116 11.24 -7.10 -8.18
C SER A 116 12.37 -7.23 -9.19
N LEU A 117 12.61 -6.19 -9.99
CA LEU A 117 13.72 -6.09 -10.93
C LEU A 117 14.49 -4.78 -10.66
N PHE A 118 15.80 -4.85 -10.48
CA PHE A 118 16.62 -3.67 -10.13
C PHE A 118 18.06 -3.80 -10.62
N GLY A 119 18.77 -2.68 -10.72
CA GLY A 119 20.19 -2.65 -11.08
C GLY A 119 20.48 -3.28 -12.46
N ASP A 120 21.57 -4.05 -12.54
CA ASP A 120 21.94 -4.86 -13.70
C ASP A 120 21.35 -6.27 -13.60
N PRO A 121 20.35 -6.61 -14.42
CA PRO A 121 19.04 -6.80 -13.82
C PRO A 121 19.05 -7.94 -12.82
N HIS A 122 19.06 -7.57 -11.55
CA HIS A 122 18.83 -8.47 -10.44
C HIS A 122 17.33 -8.66 -10.33
N LEU A 123 16.89 -9.88 -10.59
CA LEU A 123 15.52 -10.30 -10.50
C LEU A 123 15.32 -11.06 -9.19
N LYS A 124 14.38 -10.59 -8.38
CA LYS A 124 13.77 -11.36 -7.29
C LYS A 124 12.45 -11.94 -7.79
N THR A 125 12.34 -13.25 -7.88
CA THR A 125 11.13 -13.95 -8.34
C THR A 125 10.05 -13.98 -7.26
N PHE A 126 8.83 -14.39 -7.63
CA PHE A 126 7.73 -14.62 -6.68
C PHE A 126 8.01 -15.70 -5.63
N GLU A 127 8.99 -16.59 -5.89
CA GLU A 127 9.45 -17.64 -4.98
C GLU A 127 10.63 -17.18 -4.11
N ASP A 128 10.86 -15.86 -4.03
CA ASP A 128 11.99 -15.24 -3.31
C ASP A 128 13.37 -15.68 -3.81
N GLN A 129 13.48 -16.19 -5.04
CA GLN A 129 14.77 -16.54 -5.66
C GLN A 129 15.42 -15.32 -6.32
N TYR A 130 16.76 -15.25 -6.26
CA TYR A 130 17.54 -14.16 -6.85
C TYR A 130 18.33 -14.64 -8.05
N MET A 131 18.29 -13.88 -9.14
CA MET A 131 19.10 -14.13 -10.34
C MET A 131 19.58 -12.82 -10.94
N THR A 132 20.73 -12.87 -11.62
CA THR A 132 21.29 -11.75 -12.37
C THR A 132 21.19 -12.05 -13.86
N CYS A 133 20.53 -11.16 -14.60
CA CYS A 133 20.19 -11.36 -15.99
C CYS A 133 20.97 -10.41 -16.90
N GLY A 134 21.67 -10.93 -17.91
CA GLY A 134 22.31 -10.12 -18.97
C GLY A 134 21.41 -9.87 -20.18
N VAL A 135 20.10 -9.74 -19.98
CA VAL A 135 19.11 -9.72 -21.07
C VAL A 135 19.00 -8.30 -21.63
N ARG A 136 19.13 -8.15 -22.95
CA ARG A 136 18.93 -6.88 -23.69
C ARG A 136 17.61 -6.89 -24.46
N GLY A 137 17.10 -5.69 -24.73
CA GLY A 137 15.86 -5.50 -25.47
C GLY A 137 14.64 -5.77 -24.60
N ALA A 138 13.49 -5.96 -25.24
CA ALA A 138 12.22 -6.13 -24.55
C ALA A 138 11.94 -7.60 -24.21
N TRP A 139 11.52 -7.87 -22.96
CA TRP A 139 11.18 -9.21 -22.48
C TRP A 139 10.05 -9.16 -21.44
N PRO A 140 9.26 -10.25 -21.31
CA PRO A 140 8.17 -10.30 -20.34
C PRO A 140 8.72 -10.54 -18.93
N LEU A 141 8.48 -9.60 -18.01
CA LEU A 141 8.77 -9.77 -16.59
C LEU A 141 7.64 -10.54 -15.90
N ILE A 142 6.40 -10.18 -16.21
CA ILE A 142 5.19 -10.88 -15.76
C ILE A 142 4.34 -11.11 -17.00
N ASN A 143 3.83 -12.33 -17.18
CA ASN A 143 2.89 -12.65 -18.24
C ASN A 143 1.87 -13.65 -17.72
N THR A 144 0.83 -13.12 -17.06
CA THR A 144 -0.31 -13.90 -16.57
C THR A 144 -1.56 -13.50 -17.35
N PRO A 145 -2.65 -14.29 -17.30
CA PRO A 145 -3.92 -13.89 -17.88
C PRO A 145 -4.48 -12.57 -17.33
N TYR A 146 -4.06 -12.16 -16.12
CA TYR A 146 -4.60 -10.99 -15.43
C TYR A 146 -3.70 -9.75 -15.52
N LEU A 147 -2.40 -9.97 -15.72
CA LEU A 147 -1.39 -8.92 -15.73
C LEU A 147 -0.24 -9.35 -16.63
N ALA A 148 0.11 -8.49 -17.59
CA ALA A 148 1.38 -8.58 -18.29
C ALA A 148 2.19 -7.29 -18.08
N ILE A 149 3.47 -7.47 -17.80
CA ILE A 149 4.45 -6.40 -17.67
C ILE A 149 5.63 -6.77 -18.55
N GLN A 150 5.91 -5.90 -19.52
CA GLN A 150 7.06 -5.99 -20.39
C GLN A 150 8.09 -4.95 -19.97
N VAL A 151 9.35 -5.38 -19.89
CA VAL A 151 10.47 -4.51 -19.56
C VAL A 151 11.45 -4.47 -20.72
N THR A 152 12.11 -3.33 -20.91
CA THR A 152 13.19 -3.17 -21.90
C THR A 152 14.47 -2.84 -21.18
N ASN A 153 15.53 -3.58 -21.50
CA ASN A 153 16.85 -3.37 -20.95
C ASN A 153 17.84 -2.91 -22.03
N GLU A 154 18.67 -1.93 -21.70
CA GLU A 154 19.74 -1.43 -22.57
C GLU A 154 21.10 -1.68 -21.92
N ALA A 155 22.14 -1.75 -22.74
CA ALA A 155 23.50 -1.92 -22.24
C ALA A 155 23.95 -0.68 -21.45
N VAL A 156 24.71 -0.89 -20.39
CA VAL A 156 25.29 0.17 -19.58
C VAL A 156 26.78 -0.07 -19.37
N GLY A 157 27.54 1.03 -19.25
CA GLY A 157 28.99 1.01 -19.05
C GLY A 157 29.81 0.96 -20.35
N PRO A 158 31.11 1.28 -20.26
CA PRO A 158 31.99 1.43 -21.43
C PRO A 158 32.18 0.13 -22.23
N ASP A 159 32.13 -1.02 -21.57
CA ASP A 159 32.29 -2.34 -22.20
C ASP A 159 30.95 -2.96 -22.63
N ASN A 160 29.82 -2.29 -22.38
CA ASN A 160 28.46 -2.77 -22.64
C ASN A 160 28.15 -4.15 -22.00
N THR A 161 28.92 -4.60 -21.01
CA THR A 161 28.79 -5.93 -20.41
C THR A 161 27.62 -6.02 -19.43
N ALA A 162 27.26 -4.91 -18.79
CA ALA A 162 26.08 -4.78 -17.95
C ALA A 162 24.89 -4.29 -18.77
N THR A 163 23.68 -4.56 -18.28
CA THR A 163 22.44 -4.00 -18.85
C THR A 163 21.64 -3.34 -17.74
N ALA A 164 20.71 -2.45 -18.04
CA ALA A 164 19.81 -1.85 -17.05
C ALA A 164 18.42 -1.65 -17.66
N THR A 165 17.38 -1.71 -16.84
CA THR A 165 15.99 -1.49 -17.28
C THR A 165 15.75 -0.02 -17.58
N THR A 166 15.43 0.30 -18.84
CA THR A 166 15.14 1.66 -19.30
C THR A 166 13.65 1.95 -19.43
N LYS A 167 12.82 0.90 -19.60
CA LYS A 167 11.37 1.03 -19.74
C LYS A 167 10.65 -0.15 -19.11
N ALA A 168 9.56 0.14 -18.39
CA ALA A 168 8.57 -0.85 -17.96
C ALA A 168 7.20 -0.44 -18.51
N SER A 169 6.45 -1.39 -19.06
CA SER A 169 5.16 -1.12 -19.68
C SER A 169 4.16 -2.23 -19.34
N PRO A 170 2.99 -1.89 -18.78
CA PRO A 170 1.89 -2.85 -18.73
C PRO A 170 1.49 -3.18 -20.17
N VAL A 171 1.32 -4.46 -20.46
CA VAL A 171 0.77 -4.94 -21.73
C VAL A 171 -0.63 -5.44 -21.44
N SER A 172 -1.63 -4.96 -22.18
CA SER A 172 -2.99 -5.44 -22.00
C SER A 172 -3.14 -6.81 -22.66
N ASN A 173 -3.24 -7.85 -21.84
CA ASN A 173 -3.75 -9.14 -22.27
C ASN A 173 -5.28 -9.04 -22.24
N TYR A 174 -5.89 -8.40 -23.25
CA TYR A 174 -7.34 -8.37 -23.36
C TYR A 174 -7.85 -9.79 -23.67
N ASP A 175 -8.28 -10.51 -22.63
CA ASP A 175 -9.44 -11.39 -22.72
C ASP A 175 -10.56 -10.78 -21.89
N ASN A 176 -11.76 -10.78 -22.46
CA ASN A 176 -12.87 -9.87 -22.19
C ASN A 176 -13.65 -10.22 -20.90
N SER A 177 -12.95 -10.48 -19.79
CA SER A 177 -13.56 -11.16 -18.63
C SER A 177 -13.41 -10.47 -17.27
N VAL A 178 -12.71 -9.34 -17.14
CA VAL A 178 -12.76 -8.53 -15.90
C VAL A 178 -12.66 -7.05 -16.25
N VAL A 179 -13.83 -6.45 -16.49
CA VAL A 179 -14.01 -5.00 -16.33
C VAL A 179 -14.27 -4.77 -14.84
N CYS A 180 -13.38 -4.03 -14.20
CA CYS A 180 -13.72 -3.25 -13.00
C CYS A 180 -13.92 -1.80 -13.44
#